data_AF-A0A352EX20-F1
#
_entry.id   AF-A0A352EX20-F1
#
_cell.length_a   1.000
_cell.length_b   1.000
_cell.length_c   1.000
_cell.angle_alpha   90.00
_cell.angle_beta   90.00
_cell.angle_gamma   90.00
#
_symmetry.space_group_name_H-M   'P 1'
#
loop_
_entity.id
_entity.type
_entity.pdbx_description
1 polymer ?
#
loop_
_entity_poly.entity_id
_entity_poly.type
_entity_poly.pdbx_seq_one_letter_code
_entity_poly.pdbx_strand_id
1 'polypeptide(L)'
;MLPAALLIVSAAVFVVAQQSSGTKQNTRPAQPVVTAAASTKPAATPTALEDSKPIRFEYEFTQPQFFIRHIVIEHDQNGHGSITFERRSEEIPYKEALELSAAANDRITSLWRALRFLDSKEDYQAPRQYPHLGTMRLKMEQDSRKRIAEFNWSSNKEISSLVSEYRRAADQAILIFDLSIARENQPLNSPKLMDQLESMLKRNALSDAQQLVPLLKDITNDDHLPLMTRNHAARLLKQIEK
;
A
#
# COMPACT_ATOMS: atom_id res chain seq x y z
N MET A 1 6.41 -6.62 49.38
CA MET A 1 7.41 -5.69 48.81
C MET A 1 6.72 -4.88 47.72
N LEU A 2 7.09 -3.61 47.52
CA LEU A 2 6.42 -2.71 46.56
C LEU A 2 6.80 -3.06 45.10
N PRO A 3 5.91 -2.82 44.11
CA PRO A 3 6.31 -2.66 42.72
C PRO A 3 6.83 -1.23 42.47
N ALA A 4 7.94 -1.10 41.74
CA ALA A 4 8.44 0.20 41.29
C ALA A 4 7.82 0.56 39.94
N ALA A 5 7.14 1.71 39.86
CA ALA A 5 6.63 2.26 38.61
C ALA A 5 7.69 3.13 37.94
N LEU A 6 7.91 2.94 36.63
CA LEU A 6 8.79 3.78 35.83
C LEU A 6 7.94 4.76 35.00
N LEU A 7 8.01 6.05 35.34
CA LEU A 7 7.42 7.14 34.56
C LEU A 7 8.42 7.63 33.50
N ILE A 8 8.00 7.66 32.24
CA ILE A 8 8.74 8.35 31.17
C ILE A 8 8.12 9.73 30.96
N VAL A 9 8.93 10.77 31.08
CA VAL A 9 8.51 12.18 30.96
C VAL A 9 8.64 12.64 29.51
N SER A 10 7.53 13.08 28.92
CA SER A 10 7.52 13.74 27.60
C SER A 10 8.00 15.19 27.71
N ALA A 11 8.97 15.59 26.89
CA ALA A 11 9.39 16.98 26.75
C ALA A 11 8.70 17.65 25.56
N ALA A 12 7.87 18.67 25.81
CA ALA A 12 7.26 19.49 24.76
C ALA A 12 8.05 20.79 24.56
N VAL A 13 8.41 21.09 23.31
CA VAL A 13 9.06 22.36 22.94
C VAL A 13 8.01 23.35 22.48
N PHE A 14 7.81 24.43 23.24
CA PHE A 14 6.97 25.56 22.85
C PHE A 14 7.79 26.61 22.11
N VAL A 15 7.34 27.00 20.92
CA VAL A 15 7.86 28.18 20.20
C VAL A 15 6.96 29.37 20.51
N VAL A 16 7.53 30.43 21.08
CA VAL A 16 6.84 31.70 21.36
C VAL A 16 7.04 32.65 20.18
N ALA A 17 5.95 33.08 19.55
CA ALA A 17 5.97 34.15 18.55
C ALA A 17 5.61 35.49 19.20
N GLN A 18 6.45 36.51 19.00
CA GLN A 18 6.21 37.86 19.53
C GLN A 18 5.24 38.64 18.64
N GLN A 19 4.15 39.15 19.20
CA GLN A 19 3.33 40.19 18.58
C GLN A 19 3.95 41.57 18.84
N SER A 20 4.01 42.41 17.81
CA SER A 20 4.38 43.83 17.91
C SER A 20 3.14 44.72 17.78
N SER A 21 2.87 45.50 18.83
CA SER A 21 1.73 46.43 18.92
C SER A 21 2.05 47.78 18.28
N GLY A 22 1.10 48.35 17.53
CA GLY A 22 1.28 49.66 16.88
C GLY A 22 -0.02 50.37 16.55
N THR A 23 -0.62 51.05 17.53
CA THR A 23 -1.83 51.87 17.37
C THR A 23 -1.54 53.29 16.88
N LYS A 24 -2.12 53.70 15.74
CA LYS A 24 -2.38 55.12 15.40
C LYS A 24 -3.68 55.27 14.61
N GLN A 25 -4.66 55.95 15.20
CA GLN A 25 -5.78 56.62 14.47
C GLN A 25 -5.22 57.90 13.80
N ASN A 26 -5.78 58.49 12.74
CA ASN A 26 -7.12 59.08 12.73
C ASN A 26 -7.52 59.63 11.33
N THR A 27 -8.83 59.90 11.18
CA THR A 27 -9.49 60.89 10.30
C THR A 27 -9.66 60.64 8.79
N ARG A 28 -10.88 60.97 8.35
CA ARG A 28 -11.50 60.82 7.03
C ARG A 28 -11.88 62.21 6.48
N PRO A 29 -11.61 62.52 5.20
CA PRO A 29 -12.40 63.49 4.43
C PRO A 29 -13.42 62.80 3.49
N ALA A 30 -14.39 63.57 3.00
CA ALA A 30 -15.55 63.07 2.26
C ALA A 30 -15.34 62.91 0.74
N GLN A 31 -16.25 62.17 0.09
CA GLN A 31 -16.34 61.98 -1.36
C GLN A 31 -16.85 63.25 -2.09
N PRO A 32 -16.63 63.31 -3.40
CA PRO A 32 -17.70 63.65 -4.35
C PRO A 32 -18.11 62.45 -5.22
N VAL A 33 -19.34 62.46 -5.74
CA VAL A 33 -19.95 61.39 -6.53
C VAL A 33 -20.16 61.81 -7.98
N VAL A 34 -19.67 61.01 -8.94
CA VAL A 34 -20.06 60.88 -10.38
C VAL A 34 -19.26 59.69 -10.96
N THR A 35 -19.67 58.89 -11.96
CA THR A 35 -20.98 58.53 -12.56
C THR A 35 -20.84 57.12 -13.20
N ALA A 36 -21.94 56.45 -13.55
CA ALA A 36 -22.01 55.10 -14.11
C ALA A 36 -21.29 54.85 -15.45
N ALA A 37 -20.79 53.61 -15.64
CA ALA A 37 -20.89 52.85 -16.89
C ALA A 37 -20.58 51.34 -16.74
N ALA A 38 -21.26 50.52 -17.55
CA ALA A 38 -20.91 49.15 -17.96
C ALA A 38 -20.75 48.02 -16.90
N SER A 39 -21.85 47.29 -16.66
CA SER A 39 -21.82 45.95 -16.08
C SER A 39 -21.28 44.91 -17.07
N THR A 40 -20.02 44.49 -16.95
CA THR A 40 -19.52 43.26 -17.59
C THR A 40 -19.56 42.09 -16.63
N LYS A 41 -20.52 41.19 -16.86
CA LYS A 41 -20.66 39.88 -16.22
C LYS A 41 -19.33 39.09 -16.34
N PRO A 42 -18.61 38.80 -15.24
CA PRO A 42 -17.49 37.88 -15.30
C PRO A 42 -17.99 36.50 -15.75
N ALA A 43 -17.27 35.88 -16.68
CA ALA A 43 -17.58 34.52 -17.11
C ALA A 43 -17.56 33.57 -15.91
N ALA A 44 -18.46 32.58 -15.92
CA ALA A 44 -18.44 31.54 -14.91
C ALA A 44 -17.08 30.81 -14.97
N THR A 45 -16.35 30.85 -13.86
CA THR A 45 -15.20 29.97 -13.62
C THR A 45 -15.64 28.53 -13.91
N PRO A 46 -14.81 27.71 -14.59
CA PRO A 46 -15.13 26.30 -14.74
C PRO A 46 -15.39 25.70 -13.36
N THR A 47 -16.49 24.97 -13.25
CA THR A 47 -16.88 24.23 -12.05
C THR A 47 -15.64 23.53 -11.48
N ALA A 48 -15.31 23.81 -10.22
CA ALA A 48 -14.30 23.06 -9.51
C ALA A 48 -14.64 21.57 -9.68
N LEU A 49 -13.68 20.78 -10.16
CA LEU A 49 -13.81 19.33 -10.27
C LEU A 49 -14.33 18.83 -8.92
N GLU A 50 -15.45 18.11 -8.91
CA GLU A 50 -16.01 17.63 -7.65
C GLU A 50 -14.95 16.81 -6.91
N ASP A 51 -14.79 17.07 -5.61
CA ASP A 51 -13.92 16.30 -4.71
C ASP A 51 -14.49 14.88 -4.54
N SER A 52 -14.41 14.08 -5.61
CA SER A 52 -14.69 12.64 -5.58
C SER A 52 -13.77 12.02 -4.54
N LYS A 53 -14.35 11.32 -3.56
CA LYS A 53 -13.54 10.73 -2.49
C LYS A 53 -12.58 9.71 -3.08
N PRO A 54 -11.34 9.63 -2.58
CA PRO A 54 -10.35 8.70 -3.09
C PRO A 54 -10.88 7.27 -3.01
N ILE A 55 -10.71 6.51 -4.09
CA ILE A 55 -11.11 5.11 -4.13
C ILE A 55 -10.18 4.31 -3.21
N ARG A 56 -10.77 3.49 -2.33
CA ARG A 56 -10.03 2.54 -1.47
C ARG A 56 -10.32 1.12 -1.91
N PHE A 57 -9.25 0.35 -2.07
CA PHE A 57 -9.28 -1.07 -2.37
C PHE A 57 -8.78 -1.87 -1.17
N GLU A 58 -9.41 -3.01 -0.91
CA GLU A 58 -9.02 -3.95 0.14
C GLU A 58 -9.07 -5.38 -0.43
N TYR A 59 -7.97 -6.12 -0.21
CA TYR A 59 -7.87 -7.55 -0.42
C TYR A 59 -7.54 -8.21 0.91
N GLU A 60 -8.31 -9.23 1.27
CA GLU A 60 -8.06 -10.05 2.45
C GLU A 60 -8.01 -11.53 2.07
N PHE A 61 -7.15 -12.27 2.77
CA PHE A 61 -7.03 -13.72 2.65
C PHE A 61 -6.92 -14.39 4.01
N THR A 62 -7.64 -15.50 4.19
CA THR A 62 -7.64 -16.29 5.42
C THR A 62 -7.50 -17.79 5.13
N GLN A 63 -6.49 -18.43 5.73
CA GLN A 63 -6.33 -19.89 5.80
C GLN A 63 -5.61 -20.29 7.11
N PRO A 64 -6.35 -20.71 8.15
CA PRO A 64 -5.78 -21.00 9.48
C PRO A 64 -4.65 -22.04 9.53
N GLN A 65 -4.57 -22.93 8.55
CA GLN A 65 -3.55 -24.00 8.52
C GLN A 65 -2.22 -23.59 7.87
N PHE A 66 -2.19 -22.51 7.09
CA PHE A 66 -0.99 -22.06 6.38
C PHE A 66 0.01 -21.36 7.32
N PHE A 67 1.28 -21.28 6.91
CA PHE A 67 2.30 -20.57 7.68
C PHE A 67 1.98 -19.08 7.80
N ILE A 68 1.67 -18.42 6.68
CA ILE A 68 0.99 -17.12 6.66
C ILE A 68 -0.51 -17.42 6.65
N ARG A 69 -1.18 -17.19 7.79
CA ARG A 69 -2.58 -17.59 8.01
C ARG A 69 -3.60 -16.51 7.62
N HIS A 70 -3.17 -15.25 7.65
CA HIS A 70 -4.00 -14.08 7.35
C HIS A 70 -3.16 -13.04 6.62
N ILE A 71 -3.76 -12.35 5.64
CA ILE A 71 -3.16 -11.24 4.91
C ILE A 71 -4.27 -10.22 4.63
N VAL A 72 -4.01 -8.94 4.87
CA VAL A 72 -4.85 -7.81 4.45
C VAL A 72 -3.97 -6.81 3.71
N ILE A 73 -4.32 -6.49 2.47
CA ILE A 73 -3.75 -5.39 1.70
C ILE A 73 -4.84 -4.31 1.59
N GLU A 74 -4.51 -3.09 1.98
CA GLU A 74 -5.33 -1.90 1.74
C GLU A 74 -4.51 -0.88 0.96
N HIS A 75 -5.08 -0.30 -0.11
CA HIS A 75 -4.42 0.77 -0.86
C HIS A 75 -5.40 1.75 -1.51
N ASP A 76 -4.89 2.93 -1.86
CA ASP A 76 -5.59 3.95 -2.64
C ASP A 76 -5.47 3.70 -4.16
N GLN A 77 -6.08 4.57 -4.94
CA GLN A 77 -6.01 4.56 -6.42
C GLN A 77 -4.61 4.76 -7.02
N ASN A 78 -3.66 5.28 -6.25
CA ASN A 78 -2.27 5.49 -6.67
C ASN A 78 -1.38 4.28 -6.35
N GLY A 79 -1.87 3.34 -5.53
CA GLY A 79 -1.14 2.16 -5.09
C GLY A 79 -0.42 2.31 -3.75
N HIS A 80 -0.66 3.41 -3.02
CA HIS A 80 -0.11 3.62 -1.68
C HIS A 80 -1.05 3.06 -0.60
N GLY A 81 -0.49 2.42 0.43
CA GLY A 81 -1.26 1.93 1.55
C GLY A 81 -0.45 1.07 2.52
N SER A 82 -1.02 -0.06 2.95
CA SER A 82 -0.38 -0.97 3.89
C SER A 82 -0.73 -2.42 3.65
N ILE A 83 0.21 -3.30 4.00
CA ILE A 83 -0.02 -4.73 4.14
C ILE A 83 0.03 -5.11 5.62
N THR A 84 -0.91 -5.95 6.07
CA THR A 84 -0.91 -6.59 7.37
C THR A 84 -0.88 -8.10 7.15
N PHE A 85 -0.08 -8.86 7.88
CA PHE A 85 -0.04 -10.32 7.76
C PHE A 85 0.26 -11.03 9.08
N GLU A 86 -0.31 -12.21 9.26
CA GLU A 86 -0.15 -13.03 10.46
C GLU A 86 0.54 -14.36 10.15
N ARG A 87 1.50 -14.73 11.01
CA ARG A 87 2.07 -16.07 11.03
C ARG A 87 1.31 -16.97 11.99
N ARG A 88 1.17 -18.24 11.63
CA ARG A 88 0.49 -19.24 12.47
C ARG A 88 1.13 -19.42 13.85
N SER A 89 2.44 -19.28 13.94
CA SER A 89 3.24 -19.42 15.17
C SER A 89 3.23 -18.19 16.08
N GLU A 90 2.57 -17.10 15.68
CA GLU A 90 2.72 -15.78 16.30
C GLU A 90 1.34 -15.15 16.58
N GLU A 91 1.27 -14.37 17.65
CA GLU A 91 0.03 -13.72 18.11
C GLU A 91 -0.13 -12.30 17.56
N ILE A 92 0.98 -11.63 17.24
CA ILE A 92 1.00 -10.23 16.81
C ILE A 92 1.10 -10.19 15.27
N PRO A 93 0.18 -9.51 14.56
CA PRO A 93 0.32 -9.27 13.13
C PRO A 93 1.46 -8.31 12.83
N TYR A 94 2.19 -8.56 11.75
CA TYR A 94 3.08 -7.56 11.15
C TYR A 94 2.26 -6.58 10.32
N LYS A 95 2.64 -5.31 10.34
CA LYS A 95 2.04 -4.28 9.48
C LYS A 95 3.11 -3.39 8.89
N GLU A 96 3.20 -3.43 7.56
CA GLU A 96 4.18 -2.68 6.77
C GLU A 96 3.50 -1.68 5.84
N ALA A 97 4.24 -0.63 5.47
CA ALA A 97 3.84 0.23 4.37
C ALA A 97 3.87 -0.57 3.05
N LEU A 98 2.88 -0.35 2.19
CA LEU A 98 2.82 -0.96 0.86
C LEU A 98 2.79 0.14 -0.19
N GLU A 99 3.72 0.04 -1.13
CA GLU A 99 3.70 0.80 -2.38
C GLU A 99 3.64 -0.20 -3.52
N LEU A 100 2.57 -0.16 -4.31
CA LEU A 100 2.51 -0.89 -5.58
C LEU A 100 3.28 -0.10 -6.63
N SER A 101 4.10 -0.76 -7.45
CA SER A 101 4.67 -0.09 -8.63
C SER A 101 3.55 0.39 -9.56
N ALA A 102 3.81 1.42 -10.37
CA ALA A 102 2.85 1.90 -11.36
C ALA A 102 2.33 0.75 -12.25
N ALA A 103 3.22 -0.11 -12.74
CA ALA A 103 2.86 -1.26 -13.57
C ALA A 103 2.01 -2.31 -12.83
N ALA A 104 2.18 -2.50 -11.51
CA ALA A 104 1.35 -3.39 -10.71
C ALA A 104 -0.03 -2.76 -10.41
N ASN A 105 -0.05 -1.48 -10.02
CA ASN A 105 -1.28 -0.73 -9.76
C ASN A 105 -2.15 -0.62 -11.03
N ASP A 106 -1.55 -0.40 -12.20
CA ASP A 106 -2.26 -0.37 -13.49
C ASP A 106 -2.98 -1.69 -13.79
N ARG A 107 -2.35 -2.84 -13.52
CA ARG A 107 -2.98 -4.16 -13.72
C ARG A 107 -4.14 -4.37 -12.74
N ILE A 108 -3.92 -4.08 -11.45
CA ILE A 108 -4.93 -4.21 -10.39
C ILE A 108 -6.14 -3.31 -10.68
N THR A 109 -5.94 -2.02 -10.92
CA THR A 109 -7.02 -1.06 -11.19
C THR A 109 -7.73 -1.33 -12.52
N SER A 110 -7.04 -1.86 -13.53
CA SER A 110 -7.68 -2.32 -14.77
C SER A 110 -8.62 -3.50 -14.55
N LEU A 111 -8.25 -4.45 -13.69
CA LEU A 111 -9.09 -5.60 -13.35
C LEU A 111 -10.31 -5.17 -12.51
N TRP A 112 -10.16 -4.28 -11.53
CA TRP A 112 -11.31 -3.68 -10.82
C TRP A 112 -12.30 -2.98 -11.75
N ARG A 113 -11.79 -2.25 -12.75
CA ARG A 113 -12.63 -1.60 -13.79
C ARG A 113 -13.31 -2.61 -14.71
N ALA A 114 -12.60 -3.65 -15.15
CA ALA A 114 -13.16 -4.71 -16.00
C ALA A 114 -14.31 -5.47 -15.31
N LEU A 115 -14.17 -5.73 -14.00
CA LEU A 115 -15.21 -6.32 -13.15
C LEU A 115 -16.41 -5.39 -12.92
N ARG A 116 -16.28 -4.09 -13.24
CA ARG A 116 -17.21 -3.01 -12.87
C ARG A 116 -17.67 -3.14 -11.41
N PHE A 117 -16.71 -3.38 -10.51
CA PHE A 117 -17.00 -4.10 -9.27
C PHE A 117 -18.12 -3.50 -8.43
N LEU A 118 -18.19 -2.17 -8.26
CA LEU A 118 -19.26 -1.51 -7.49
C LEU A 118 -20.65 -1.58 -8.15
N ASP A 119 -20.74 -1.77 -9.47
CA ASP A 119 -22.00 -1.92 -10.22
C ASP A 119 -22.46 -3.39 -10.27
N SER A 120 -21.51 -4.33 -10.20
CA SER A 120 -21.78 -5.75 -10.42
C SER A 120 -22.49 -6.40 -9.23
N LYS A 121 -23.40 -7.32 -9.55
CA LYS A 121 -24.14 -8.18 -8.61
C LYS A 121 -23.74 -9.66 -8.73
N GLU A 122 -22.66 -9.95 -9.44
CA GLU A 122 -22.16 -11.30 -9.65
C GLU A 122 -21.72 -11.95 -8.33
N ASP A 123 -22.11 -13.19 -8.10
CA ASP A 123 -21.46 -14.02 -7.08
C ASP A 123 -20.22 -14.66 -7.70
N TYR A 124 -19.05 -14.36 -7.15
CA TYR A 124 -17.79 -14.88 -7.65
C TYR A 124 -17.48 -16.29 -7.11
N GLN A 125 -18.23 -16.80 -6.12
CA GLN A 125 -18.04 -18.16 -5.62
C GLN A 125 -18.54 -19.18 -6.66
N ALA A 126 -17.63 -20.02 -7.15
CA ALA A 126 -17.99 -21.13 -8.01
C ALA A 126 -18.84 -22.19 -7.26
N PRO A 127 -19.69 -22.97 -7.95
CA PRO A 127 -20.50 -24.02 -7.33
C PRO A 127 -19.68 -25.09 -6.57
N ARG A 128 -18.42 -25.31 -6.98
CA ARG A 128 -17.49 -26.18 -6.28
C ARG A 128 -16.61 -25.37 -5.33
N GLN A 129 -16.74 -25.67 -4.05
CA GLN A 129 -15.95 -25.03 -2.99
C GLN A 129 -14.64 -25.78 -2.75
N TYR A 130 -13.58 -25.04 -2.43
CA TYR A 130 -12.27 -25.59 -2.04
C TYR A 130 -11.72 -24.91 -0.78
N PRO A 131 -12.31 -25.14 0.41
CA PRO A 131 -11.93 -24.41 1.64
C PRO A 131 -10.47 -24.56 2.07
N HIS A 132 -9.78 -25.61 1.62
CA HIS A 132 -8.36 -25.84 1.88
C HIS A 132 -7.43 -24.87 1.12
N LEU A 133 -7.91 -24.20 0.06
CA LEU A 133 -7.19 -23.09 -0.59
C LEU A 133 -7.28 -21.79 0.23
N GLY A 134 -8.18 -21.75 1.21
CA GLY A 134 -8.53 -20.58 2.02
C GLY A 134 -9.61 -19.72 1.37
N THR A 135 -9.99 -18.65 2.06
CA THR A 135 -11.02 -17.70 1.62
C THR A 135 -10.35 -16.39 1.22
N MET A 136 -10.71 -15.88 0.05
CA MET A 136 -10.38 -14.53 -0.40
C MET A 136 -11.58 -13.62 -0.22
N ARG A 137 -11.28 -12.36 0.11
CA ARG A 137 -12.25 -11.30 0.30
C ARG A 137 -11.75 -10.07 -0.45
N LEU A 138 -12.62 -9.49 -1.27
CA LEU A 138 -12.34 -8.31 -2.09
C LEU A 138 -13.36 -7.24 -1.75
N LYS A 139 -12.88 -6.02 -1.49
CA LYS A 139 -13.71 -4.88 -1.11
C LYS A 139 -13.23 -3.63 -1.85
N MET A 140 -14.20 -2.82 -2.26
CA MET A 140 -13.98 -1.53 -2.89
C MET A 140 -14.93 -0.51 -2.25
N GLU A 141 -14.40 0.67 -1.94
CA GLU A 141 -15.15 1.82 -1.41
C GLU A 141 -14.85 3.05 -2.28
N GLN A 142 -15.91 3.75 -2.71
CA GLN A 142 -15.83 4.99 -3.48
C GLN A 142 -17.03 5.86 -3.12
N ASP A 143 -16.80 7.11 -2.70
CA ASP A 143 -17.83 8.07 -2.27
C ASP A 143 -18.74 7.56 -1.14
N SER A 144 -19.96 7.12 -1.49
CA SER A 144 -20.95 6.47 -0.62
C SER A 144 -21.19 5.00 -1.00
N ARG A 145 -20.54 4.52 -2.06
CA ARG A 145 -20.68 3.18 -2.62
C ARG A 145 -19.67 2.24 -2.00
N LYS A 146 -20.12 1.04 -1.67
CA LYS A 146 -19.30 -0.04 -1.12
C LYS A 146 -19.80 -1.37 -1.64
N ARG A 147 -18.87 -2.26 -2.00
CA ARG A 147 -19.15 -3.68 -2.22
C ARG A 147 -18.07 -4.52 -1.55
N ILE A 148 -18.47 -5.69 -1.06
CA ILE A 148 -17.62 -6.75 -0.58
C ILE A 148 -18.02 -8.01 -1.36
N ALA A 149 -17.05 -8.86 -1.71
CA ALA A 149 -17.29 -10.20 -2.23
C ALA A 149 -16.31 -11.19 -1.58
N GLU A 150 -16.80 -12.37 -1.23
CA GLU A 150 -16.05 -13.40 -0.49
C GLU A 150 -16.20 -14.75 -1.20
N PHE A 151 -15.07 -15.44 -1.45
CA PHE A 151 -15.04 -16.69 -2.19
C PHE A 151 -13.75 -17.48 -1.90
N ASN A 152 -13.81 -18.80 -1.94
CA ASN A 152 -12.62 -19.68 -1.89
C ASN A 152 -12.13 -20.14 -3.28
N TRP A 153 -13.00 -20.04 -4.30
CA TRP A 153 -12.68 -20.40 -5.67
C TRP A 153 -13.64 -19.72 -6.64
N SER A 154 -13.14 -19.29 -7.80
CA SER A 154 -13.94 -18.69 -8.86
C SER A 154 -13.60 -19.25 -10.23
N SER A 155 -14.57 -19.25 -11.14
CA SER A 155 -14.37 -19.47 -12.58
C SER A 155 -14.33 -18.17 -13.39
N ASN A 156 -14.62 -17.02 -12.77
CA ASN A 156 -14.47 -15.71 -13.39
C ASN A 156 -12.96 -15.40 -13.53
N LYS A 157 -12.51 -15.04 -14.74
CA LYS A 157 -11.07 -14.91 -15.05
C LYS A 157 -10.49 -13.63 -14.47
N GLU A 158 -11.29 -12.58 -14.46
CA GLU A 158 -10.93 -11.23 -14.07
C GLU A 158 -10.76 -11.15 -12.54
N ILE A 159 -11.66 -11.75 -11.77
CA ILE A 159 -11.55 -11.86 -10.30
C ILE A 159 -10.38 -12.77 -9.91
N SER A 160 -10.15 -13.85 -10.65
CA SER A 160 -9.02 -14.77 -10.42
C SER A 160 -7.68 -14.11 -10.73
N SER A 161 -7.62 -13.28 -11.77
CA SER A 161 -6.45 -12.47 -12.11
C SER A 161 -6.21 -11.40 -11.06
N LEU A 162 -7.26 -10.73 -10.58
CA LEU A 162 -7.15 -9.70 -9.54
C LEU A 162 -6.59 -10.27 -8.23
N VAL A 163 -7.11 -11.41 -7.77
CA VAL A 163 -6.54 -12.14 -6.64
C VAL A 163 -5.08 -12.52 -6.89
N SER A 164 -4.74 -12.96 -8.12
CA SER A 164 -3.36 -13.34 -8.46
C SER A 164 -2.38 -12.16 -8.38
N GLU A 165 -2.78 -10.96 -8.80
CA GLU A 165 -1.96 -9.75 -8.64
C GLU A 165 -1.79 -9.36 -7.17
N TYR A 166 -2.84 -9.43 -6.36
CA TYR A 166 -2.74 -9.20 -4.91
C TYR A 166 -1.87 -10.23 -4.21
N ARG A 167 -1.91 -11.50 -4.62
CA ARG A 167 -1.00 -12.54 -4.12
C ARG A 167 0.46 -12.23 -4.43
N ARG A 168 0.76 -11.86 -5.67
CA ARG A 168 2.11 -11.44 -6.08
C ARG A 168 2.61 -10.24 -5.26
N ALA A 169 1.74 -9.27 -4.99
CA ALA A 169 2.06 -8.12 -4.13
C ALA A 169 2.34 -8.55 -2.68
N ALA A 170 1.49 -9.42 -2.11
CA ALA A 170 1.65 -9.93 -0.76
C ALA A 170 2.94 -10.76 -0.60
N ASP A 171 3.17 -11.74 -1.47
CA ASP A 171 4.35 -12.61 -1.42
C ASP A 171 5.65 -11.79 -1.58
N GLN A 172 5.64 -10.78 -2.44
CA GLN A 172 6.78 -9.87 -2.62
C GLN A 172 7.02 -9.00 -1.38
N ALA A 173 5.98 -8.40 -0.80
CA ALA A 173 6.11 -7.56 0.39
C ALA A 173 6.57 -8.36 1.62
N ILE A 174 6.04 -9.58 1.83
CA ILE A 174 6.47 -10.48 2.91
C ILE A 174 7.94 -10.90 2.71
N LEU A 175 8.38 -11.16 1.48
CA LEU A 175 9.78 -11.46 1.20
C LEU A 175 10.72 -10.26 1.44
N ILE A 176 10.30 -9.04 1.11
CA ILE A 176 11.06 -7.81 1.41
C ILE A 176 11.20 -7.64 2.94
N PHE A 177 10.11 -7.84 3.69
CA PHE A 177 10.12 -7.84 5.16
C PHE A 177 11.05 -8.92 5.72
N ASP A 178 10.96 -10.17 5.25
CA ASP A 178 11.85 -11.24 5.71
C ASP A 178 13.32 -10.94 5.41
N LEU A 179 13.61 -10.27 4.30
CA LEU A 179 14.95 -9.80 3.97
C LEU A 179 15.43 -8.67 4.90
N SER A 180 14.60 -7.70 5.29
CA SER A 180 15.02 -6.68 6.26
C SER A 180 15.34 -7.29 7.63
N ILE A 181 14.46 -8.15 8.14
CA ILE A 181 14.67 -8.86 9.41
C ILE A 181 15.93 -9.74 9.36
N ALA A 182 16.18 -10.45 8.26
CA ALA A 182 17.39 -11.24 8.08
C ALA A 182 18.66 -10.37 8.02
N ARG A 183 18.63 -9.23 7.32
CA ARG A 183 19.78 -8.31 7.25
C ARG A 183 20.18 -7.77 8.62
N GLU A 184 19.21 -7.39 9.43
CA GLU A 184 19.44 -6.77 10.74
C GLU A 184 19.78 -7.81 11.83
N ASN A 185 19.01 -8.90 11.90
CA ASN A 185 18.99 -9.77 13.07
C ASN A 185 19.56 -11.17 12.82
N GLN A 186 19.51 -11.67 11.58
CA GLN A 186 19.88 -13.05 11.24
C GLN A 186 20.59 -13.17 9.86
N PRO A 187 21.77 -12.53 9.64
CA PRO A 187 22.38 -12.44 8.31
C PRO A 187 22.64 -13.77 7.61
N LEU A 188 22.86 -14.84 8.40
CA LEU A 188 23.06 -16.21 7.91
C LEU A 188 21.81 -16.83 7.24
N ASN A 189 20.61 -16.26 7.45
CA ASN A 189 19.38 -16.70 6.79
C ASN A 189 19.16 -16.05 5.41
N SER A 190 19.86 -14.97 5.10
CA SER A 190 19.72 -14.25 3.82
C SER A 190 20.00 -15.08 2.55
N PRO A 191 20.88 -16.12 2.51
CA PRO A 191 21.06 -16.95 1.31
C PRO A 191 19.76 -17.66 0.90
N LYS A 192 19.04 -18.24 1.88
CA LYS A 192 17.77 -18.96 1.64
C LYS A 192 16.68 -18.03 1.09
N LEU A 193 16.65 -16.77 1.55
CA LEU A 193 15.71 -15.77 1.06
C LEU A 193 16.06 -15.30 -0.37
N MET A 194 17.35 -15.27 -0.74
CA MET A 194 17.75 -15.07 -2.14
C MET A 194 17.33 -16.23 -3.04
N ASP A 195 17.41 -17.47 -2.58
CA ASP A 195 16.93 -18.64 -3.34
C ASP A 195 15.39 -18.60 -3.52
N GLN A 196 14.66 -18.14 -2.50
CA GLN A 196 13.23 -17.89 -2.58
C GLN A 196 12.91 -16.77 -3.59
N LEU A 197 13.67 -15.68 -3.58
CA LEU A 197 13.54 -14.59 -4.56
C LEU A 197 13.79 -15.09 -5.99
N GLU A 198 14.87 -15.85 -6.22
CA GLU A 198 15.18 -16.44 -7.52
C GLU A 198 14.03 -17.36 -8.00
N SER A 199 13.48 -18.19 -7.11
CA SER A 199 12.32 -19.04 -7.40
C SER A 199 11.09 -18.22 -7.80
N MET A 200 10.81 -17.11 -7.10
CA MET A 200 9.70 -16.21 -7.40
C MET A 200 9.87 -15.50 -8.76
N LEU A 201 11.08 -15.05 -9.07
CA LEU A 201 11.43 -14.45 -10.35
C LEU A 201 11.27 -15.46 -11.50
N LYS A 202 11.84 -16.67 -11.36
CA LYS A 202 11.76 -17.75 -12.37
C LYS A 202 10.33 -18.19 -12.69
N ARG A 203 9.42 -18.17 -11.70
CA ARG A 203 8.02 -18.59 -11.85
C ARG A 203 7.02 -17.45 -12.12
N ASN A 204 7.51 -16.22 -12.32
CA ASN A 204 6.68 -15.03 -12.48
C ASN A 204 5.66 -14.83 -11.33
N ALA A 205 6.15 -14.92 -10.09
CA ALA A 205 5.36 -14.73 -8.86
C ALA A 205 5.69 -13.43 -8.10
N LEU A 206 6.51 -12.55 -8.69
CA LEU A 206 6.69 -11.18 -8.20
C LEU A 206 5.57 -10.28 -8.73
N SER A 207 5.27 -9.20 -8.01
CA SER A 207 4.35 -8.15 -8.46
C SER A 207 5.04 -7.24 -9.46
N ASP A 208 6.26 -6.81 -9.13
CA ASP A 208 7.15 -6.12 -10.05
C ASP A 208 8.60 -6.37 -9.64
N ALA A 209 9.36 -7.03 -10.52
CA ALA A 209 10.76 -7.30 -10.30
C ALA A 209 11.63 -6.03 -10.33
N GLN A 210 11.25 -5.01 -11.11
CA GLN A 210 12.00 -3.74 -11.19
C GLN A 210 11.98 -3.00 -9.85
N GLN A 211 10.91 -3.12 -9.08
CA GLN A 211 10.80 -2.53 -7.75
C GLN A 211 11.83 -3.07 -6.75
N LEU A 212 12.42 -4.25 -7.01
CA LEU A 212 13.46 -4.85 -6.16
C LEU A 212 14.88 -4.36 -6.49
N VAL A 213 15.07 -3.61 -7.58
CA VAL A 213 16.39 -3.12 -8.02
C VAL A 213 17.13 -2.32 -6.93
N PRO A 214 16.51 -1.39 -6.18
CA PRO A 214 17.17 -0.68 -5.08
C PRO A 214 17.63 -1.65 -3.97
N LEU A 215 16.73 -2.51 -3.48
CA LEU A 215 17.03 -3.50 -2.45
C LEU A 215 18.17 -4.45 -2.84
N LEU A 216 18.20 -4.90 -4.09
CA LEU A 216 19.27 -5.76 -4.60
C LEU A 216 20.62 -5.03 -4.73
N LYS A 217 20.61 -3.74 -5.04
CA LYS A 217 21.81 -2.89 -5.03
C LYS A 217 22.34 -2.70 -3.61
N ASP A 218 21.46 -2.46 -2.64
CA ASP A 218 21.84 -2.37 -1.23
C ASP A 218 22.45 -3.69 -0.73
N ILE A 219 21.75 -4.82 -0.93
CA ILE A 219 22.21 -6.16 -0.54
C ILE A 219 23.55 -6.52 -1.17
N THR A 220 23.84 -6.08 -2.41
CA THR A 220 25.13 -6.36 -3.06
C THR A 220 26.30 -5.67 -2.34
N ASN A 221 26.06 -4.46 -1.83
CA ASN A 221 27.06 -3.61 -1.16
C ASN A 221 27.10 -3.79 0.37
N ASP A 222 26.23 -4.62 0.93
CA ASP A 222 26.10 -4.85 2.37
C ASP A 222 27.17 -5.83 2.90
N ASP A 223 28.27 -5.29 3.44
CA ASP A 223 29.39 -6.09 3.97
C ASP A 223 29.03 -6.92 5.23
N HIS A 224 27.89 -6.68 5.88
CA HIS A 224 27.41 -7.52 6.99
C HIS A 224 26.79 -8.83 6.50
N LEU A 225 26.45 -8.93 5.21
CA LEU A 225 25.85 -10.13 4.62
C LEU A 225 26.89 -11.13 4.12
N PRO A 226 26.57 -12.45 4.16
CA PRO A 226 27.41 -13.48 3.55
C PRO A 226 27.74 -13.16 2.09
N LEU A 227 29.00 -13.35 1.69
CA LEU A 227 29.46 -13.13 0.31
C LEU A 227 28.62 -13.89 -0.73
N MET A 228 28.08 -15.06 -0.37
CA MET A 228 27.16 -15.81 -1.23
C MET A 228 25.85 -15.07 -1.49
N THR A 229 25.25 -14.43 -0.47
CA THR A 229 24.04 -13.60 -0.60
C THR A 229 24.29 -12.42 -1.53
N ARG A 230 25.37 -11.67 -1.29
CA ARG A 230 25.77 -10.49 -2.09
C ARG A 230 25.97 -10.86 -3.56
N ASN A 231 26.71 -11.94 -3.80
CA ASN A 231 26.93 -12.49 -5.14
C ASN A 231 25.62 -12.99 -5.78
N HIS A 232 24.68 -13.54 -5.00
CA HIS A 232 23.36 -13.92 -5.52
C HIS A 232 22.55 -12.68 -5.93
N ALA A 233 22.46 -11.67 -5.06
CA ALA A 233 21.77 -10.40 -5.38
C ALA A 233 22.34 -9.73 -6.64
N ALA A 234 23.65 -9.70 -6.81
CA ALA A 234 24.30 -9.18 -8.01
C ALA A 234 23.96 -9.98 -9.30
N ARG A 235 23.68 -11.29 -9.20
CA ARG A 235 23.17 -12.09 -10.35
C ARG A 235 21.70 -11.77 -10.65
N LEU A 236 20.87 -11.68 -9.61
CA LEU A 236 19.43 -11.37 -9.75
C LEU A 236 19.22 -9.98 -10.34
N LEU A 237 19.99 -8.99 -9.88
CA LEU A 237 19.99 -7.64 -10.43
C LEU A 237 20.28 -7.65 -11.95
N LYS A 238 21.33 -8.36 -12.38
CA LYS A 238 21.67 -8.57 -13.80
C LYS A 238 20.66 -9.42 -14.59
N GLN A 239 19.71 -10.08 -13.93
CA GLN A 239 18.60 -10.79 -14.58
C GLN A 239 17.38 -9.87 -14.74
N ILE A 240 17.20 -8.91 -13.84
CA ILE A 240 16.08 -7.96 -13.83
C ILE A 240 16.38 -6.75 -14.74
N GLU A 241 17.62 -6.30 -14.82
CA GLU A 241 18.05 -5.18 -15.68
C GLU A 241 18.28 -5.58 -17.17
N LYS A 242 17.78 -6.74 -17.61
CA LYS A 242 17.88 -7.27 -18.98
C LYS A 242 16.57 -7.20 -19.75
#